data_AF-A0A6N4X7X1-F1
#
_entry.id   AF-A0A6N4X7X1-F1
#
_cell.length_a   1.000
_cell.length_b   1.000
_cell.length_c   1.000
_cell.angle_alpha   90.00
_cell.angle_beta   90.00
_cell.angle_gamma   90.00
#
_symmetry.space_group_name_H-M   'P 1'
#
loop_
_entity.id
_entity.type
_entity.pdbx_description
1 polymer ?
#
loop_
_entity_poly.entity_id
_entity_poly.type
_entity_poly.pdbx_seq_one_letter_code
_entity_poly.pdbx_strand_id
1 'polypeptide(L)' 'MVSKGNNGLDLELLQSQFESNKTYLFKFIINKVGWTTIPENALNPDKTEDNNLQFKID' A
#
# COMPACT_ATOMS: atom_id res chain seq x y z
N MET A 1 0.54 4.67 -10.20
CA MET A 1 -0.86 4.38 -9.82
C MET A 1 -1.69 4.40 -11.08
N VAL A 2 -2.42 3.33 -11.33
CA VAL A 2 -3.30 3.17 -12.49
C VAL A 2 -4.73 3.16 -11.99
N SER A 3 -5.62 3.92 -12.66
CA SER A 3 -7.04 3.90 -12.33
C SER A 3 -7.64 2.55 -12.72
N LYS A 4 -8.31 1.91 -11.77
CA LYS A 4 -9.16 0.76 -12.02
C LYS A 4 -10.60 1.26 -11.96
N GLY A 5 -11.44 0.84 -12.89
CA GLY A 5 -12.87 1.18 -12.87
C GLY A 5 -13.50 0.94 -11.49
N ASN A 6 -14.60 1.65 -11.20
CA ASN A 6 -15.25 1.69 -9.87
C ASN A 6 -14.40 2.37 -8.76
N ASN A 7 -13.74 3.49 -9.08
CA ASN A 7 -12.99 4.31 -8.11
C ASN A 7 -11.85 3.58 -7.39
N GLY A 8 -11.32 2.50 -7.99
CA GLY A 8 -10.15 1.78 -7.49
C GLY A 8 -8.86 2.39 -8.02
N LEU A 9 -7.79 2.30 -7.23
CA LEU A 9 -6.43 2.62 -7.67
C LEU A 9 -5.54 1.40 -7.46
N ASP A 10 -4.85 0.97 -8.52
CA ASP A 10 -3.82 -0.06 -8.43
C ASP A 10 -2.44 0.61 -8.33
N LEU A 11 -1.62 0.14 -7.39
CA LEU A 11 -0.21 0.50 -7.28
C LEU A 11 0.63 -0.61 -7.92
N GLU A 12 1.21 -0.30 -9.08
CA GLU A 12 2.18 -1.18 -9.72
C GLU A 12 3.57 -0.95 -9.10
N LEU A 13 4.17 -2.03 -8.61
CA LEU A 13 5.50 -2.05 -8.00
C LEU A 13 6.39 -2.99 -8.83
N LEU A 14 7.59 -2.53 -9.19
CA LEU A 14 8.56 -3.37 -9.90
C LEU A 14 9.27 -4.28 -8.89
N GLN A 15 9.11 -5.60 -9.02
CA GLN A 15 9.72 -6.56 -8.10
C GLN A 15 11.23 -6.38 -7.94
N SER A 16 11.94 -5.95 -9.00
CA SER A 16 13.38 -5.69 -8.99
C SER A 16 13.82 -4.57 -8.02
N GLN A 17 12.90 -3.77 -7.52
CA GLN A 17 13.17 -2.71 -6.54
C GLN A 17 13.14 -3.21 -5.09
N PHE A 18 12.81 -4.48 -4.86
CA PHE A 18 12.58 -5.04 -3.55
C PHE A 18 13.42 -6.30 -3.35
N GLU A 19 13.82 -6.54 -2.11
CA GLU A 19 14.58 -7.71 -1.72
C GLU A 19 13.63 -8.81 -1.24
N SER A 20 13.94 -10.06 -1.59
CA SER A 20 13.24 -11.23 -1.07
C SER A 20 13.37 -11.33 0.45
N ASN A 21 12.36 -11.92 1.09
CA ASN A 21 12.26 -12.09 2.54
C ASN A 21 12.18 -10.78 3.34
N LYS A 22 11.98 -9.62 2.70
CA LYS A 22 11.68 -8.35 3.38
C LYS A 22 10.20 -8.02 3.34
N THR A 23 9.76 -7.33 4.39
CA THR A 23 8.42 -6.75 4.50
C THR A 23 8.51 -5.25 4.28
N TYR A 24 7.66 -4.72 3.41
CA TYR A 24 7.55 -3.31 3.10
C TYR A 24 6.17 -2.80 3.48
N LEU A 25 6.15 -1.63 4.12
CA LEU A 25 4.92 -0.95 4.54
C LEU A 25 4.72 0.31 3.70
N PHE A 26 3.50 0.52 3.21
CA PHE A 26 3.14 1.67 2.40
C PHE A 26 2.06 2.49 3.09
N LYS A 27 2.19 3.82 2.99
CA LYS A 27 1.17 4.81 3.31
C LYS A 27 0.94 5.69 2.09
N PHE A 28 -0.30 6.10 1.86
CA PHE A 28 -0.60 7.08 0.83
C PHE A 28 -0.50 8.51 1.41
N ILE A 29 0.00 9.43 0.57
CA ILE A 29 -0.04 10.86 0.85
C ILE A 29 -0.99 11.48 -0.17
N ILE A 30 -2.11 12.04 0.31
CA ILE A 30 -3.08 12.72 -0.56
C ILE A 30 -2.74 14.21 -0.57
N ASN A 31 -2.66 14.79 -1.77
CA ASN A 31 -2.40 16.21 -2.01
C ASN A 31 -1.12 16.78 -1.38
N LYS A 32 -0.17 15.94 -0.95
CA LYS A 32 1.03 16.34 -0.17
C LYS A 32 0.71 17.01 1.19
N VAL A 33 -0.56 17.00 1.62
CA VAL A 33 -1.00 17.72 2.82
C VAL A 33 -1.07 16.80 4.04
N GLY A 34 -1.27 15.50 3.85
CA GLY A 34 -1.36 14.58 4.98
C GLY A 34 -1.24 13.12 4.59
N TRP A 35 -0.84 12.34 5.60
CA TRP A 35 -0.97 10.89 5.57
C TRP A 35 -2.44 10.54 5.65
N THR A 36 -2.91 9.68 4.75
CA THR A 36 -4.22 9.06 4.94
C THR A 36 -4.04 7.82 5.80
N THR A 37 -4.98 7.60 6.72
CA THR A 37 -5.20 6.27 7.27
C THR A 37 -5.65 5.35 6.16
N ILE A 38 -5.22 4.11 6.21
CA ILE A 38 -5.66 3.11 5.24
C ILE A 38 -7.10 2.71 5.56
N PRO A 39 -7.95 2.52 4.54
CA PRO A 39 -9.33 2.11 4.75
C PRO A 39 -9.40 0.78 5.51
N GLU A 40 -10.38 0.62 6.40
CA GLU A 40 -10.60 -0.63 7.15
C GLU A 40 -10.80 -1.85 6.25
N ASN A 41 -11.33 -1.64 5.04
CA ASN A 41 -11.59 -2.68 4.05
C ASN A 41 -10.40 -2.93 3.10
N ALA A 42 -9.21 -2.40 3.40
CA ALA A 42 -8.00 -2.76 2.65
C ALA A 42 -7.76 -4.28 2.75
N LEU A 43 -7.29 -4.88 1.66
CA LEU A 43 -7.15 -6.34 1.56
C LEU A 43 -5.87 -6.86 2.24
N ASN A 44 -4.85 -6.03 2.38
CA ASN A 44 -3.52 -6.38 2.89
C ASN A 44 -2.98 -5.44 3.99
N PRO A 45 -3.76 -5.07 5.02
CA PRO A 45 -3.25 -4.28 6.14
C PRO A 45 -2.33 -5.12 7.04
N ASP A 46 -1.30 -4.48 7.59
CA ASP A 46 -0.35 -5.06 8.55
C ASP A 46 -0.96 -5.33 9.95
N LYS A 47 -2.23 -4.92 10.16
CA LYS A 47 -3.02 -5.04 11.39
C LYS A 47 -2.40 -4.36 12.61
N THR A 48 -1.44 -3.46 12.40
CA THR A 48 -0.94 -2.56 13.44
C THR A 48 -1.95 -1.43 13.70
N GLU A 49 -1.73 -0.62 14.72
CA GLU A 49 -2.57 0.55 15.00
C GLU A 49 -2.70 1.48 13.77
N ASP A 50 -1.63 1.59 12.98
CA ASP A 50 -1.59 2.40 11.76
C ASP A 50 -2.22 1.72 10.53
N ASN A 51 -2.44 0.39 10.59
CA ASN A 51 -2.99 -0.44 9.51
C ASN A 51 -2.32 -0.24 8.14
N ASN A 52 -0.98 -0.23 8.07
CA ASN A 52 -0.25 0.02 6.82
C ASN A 52 -0.50 -1.05 5.76
N LEU A 53 -0.38 -0.70 4.48
CA LEU A 53 -0.43 -1.70 3.41
C LEU A 53 0.87 -2.48 3.44
N GLN A 54 0.76 -3.80 3.52
CA GLN A 54 1.91 -4.69 3.61
C GLN A 54 2.19 -5.37 2.27
N PHE A 55 3.45 -5.36 1.87
CA PHE A 55 3.97 -6.13 0.75
C PHE A 55 5.15 -6.98 1.20
N LYS A 56 5.12 -8.28 0.89
CA LYS A 56 6.19 -9.22 1.16
C LYS A 56 6.46 -10.01 -0.11
N ILE A 57 7.74 -10.14 -0.47
CA ILE A 57 8.20 -11.04 -1.53
C ILE A 57 8.83 -12.23 -0.84
N ASP A 58 8.26 -13.42 -1.06
CA ASP A 58 8.86 -14.69 -0.66
C ASP A 58 9.96 -15.11 -1.64
#